data_AF-A0A2T0BBS0-F1
#
_entry.id   AF-A0A2T0BBS0-F1
#
_cell.length_a   1.000
_cell.length_b   1.000
_cell.length_c   1.000
_cell.angle_alpha   90.00
_cell.angle_beta   90.00
_cell.angle_gamma   90.00
#
_symmetry.space_group_name_H-M   'P 1'
#
loop_
_entity.id
_entity.type
_entity.pdbx_description
1 polymer ?
#
loop_
_entity_poly.entity_id
_entity_poly.type
_entity_poly.pdbx_seq_one_letter_code
_entity_poly.pdbx_strand_id
1 'polypeptide(L)'
;MEKYTDDDYCDLYSKKICDNCGKCLEADGIDTKAIRIEDIAKTVEENTILEEEYKNDIESKEESMNEEFSFDAKNKLNAAYDEFKSETGFDFSQENYEDAFDHIGELEGVDLFNDEALKEFTEEIFPGVRKLKDK
;
A
#
# COMPACT_ATOMS: atom_id res chain seq x y z
N MET A 1 3.93 12.34 -29.68
CA MET A 1 3.99 12.40 -28.21
C MET A 1 5.12 13.32 -27.84
N GLU A 2 4.82 14.41 -27.13
CA GLU A 2 5.86 15.21 -26.48
C GLU A 2 6.55 14.33 -25.44
N LYS A 3 7.88 14.39 -25.39
CA LYS A 3 8.73 13.48 -24.59
C LYS A 3 8.74 13.81 -23.10
N TYR A 4 8.21 14.97 -22.73
CA TYR A 4 8.23 15.56 -21.40
C TYR A 4 6.86 16.18 -21.12
N THR A 5 6.46 16.13 -19.85
CA THR A 5 5.23 16.73 -19.32
C THR A 5 5.53 18.10 -18.72
N ASP A 6 4.51 18.92 -18.47
CA ASP A 6 4.68 20.25 -17.89
C ASP A 6 5.42 20.21 -16.53
N ASP A 7 5.29 19.11 -15.78
CA ASP A 7 5.95 18.86 -14.49
C ASP A 7 7.46 18.58 -14.62
N ASP A 8 7.96 18.25 -15.82
CA ASP A 8 9.39 18.02 -16.06
C ASP A 8 10.16 19.34 -16.24
N TYR A 9 9.47 20.48 -16.33
CA TYR A 9 10.07 21.79 -16.55
C TYR A 9 10.28 22.54 -15.24
N CYS A 10 11.31 23.39 -15.20
CA CYS A 10 11.67 24.16 -14.02
C CYS A 10 10.65 25.27 -13.76
N ASP A 11 10.13 25.34 -12.53
CA ASP A 11 9.16 26.36 -12.09
C ASP A 11 9.66 27.80 -12.27
N LEU A 12 10.97 28.03 -12.09
CA LEU A 12 11.59 29.35 -12.28
C LEU A 12 11.95 29.64 -13.73
N TYR A 13 12.16 28.59 -14.54
CA TYR A 13 12.66 28.70 -15.91
C TYR A 13 11.94 27.70 -16.81
N SER A 14 10.74 28.07 -17.27
CA SER A 14 9.81 27.22 -18.04
C SER A 14 10.37 26.60 -19.33
N LYS A 15 11.54 27.02 -19.82
CA LYS A 15 12.22 26.43 -21.00
C LYS A 15 13.36 25.45 -20.64
N LYS A 16 13.59 25.21 -19.35
CA LYS A 16 14.63 24.32 -18.83
C LYS A 16 13.97 23.10 -18.19
N ILE A 17 14.49 21.90 -18.48
CA ILE A 17 14.12 20.69 -17.74
C ILE A 17 14.61 20.82 -16.30
N CYS A 18 13.79 20.44 -15.33
CA CYS A 18 14.15 20.45 -13.92
C CYS A 18 15.33 19.50 -13.65
N ASP A 19 16.38 20.03 -13.03
CA ASP A 19 17.58 19.28 -12.62
C ASP A 19 17.73 19.22 -11.09
N ASN A 20 16.65 19.52 -10.36
CA ASN A 20 16.58 19.57 -8.89
C ASN A 20 17.70 20.42 -8.24
N CYS A 21 18.05 21.55 -8.85
CA CYS A 21 19.07 22.45 -8.31
C CYS A 21 18.63 23.27 -7.08
N GLY A 22 17.39 23.12 -6.60
CA GLY A 22 16.89 23.74 -5.36
C GLY A 22 16.64 25.25 -5.39
N LYS A 23 16.83 25.94 -6.52
CA LYS A 23 16.66 27.40 -6.63
C LYS A 23 15.24 27.89 -6.37
N CYS A 24 14.21 27.10 -6.69
CA CYS A 24 12.82 27.43 -6.37
C CYS A 24 12.62 27.50 -4.86
N LEU A 25 13.22 26.58 -4.10
CA LEU A 25 13.16 26.56 -2.65
C LEU A 25 13.85 27.78 -2.02
N GLU A 26 14.98 28.24 -2.57
CA GLU A 26 15.62 29.49 -2.14
C GLU A 26 14.70 30.71 -2.33
N ALA A 27 13.90 30.74 -3.42
CA ALA A 27 12.92 31.80 -3.68
C ALA A 27 11.74 31.76 -2.71
N ASP A 28 11.35 30.55 -2.26
CA ASP A 28 10.32 30.32 -1.24
C ASP A 28 10.83 30.56 0.19
N GLY A 29 12.08 31.03 0.34
CA GLY A 29 12.68 31.38 1.63
C GLY A 29 13.31 30.20 2.38
N ILE A 30 13.49 29.05 1.72
CA ILE A 30 14.15 27.87 2.30
C ILE A 30 15.64 27.94 1.94
N ASP A 31 16.50 28.16 2.94
CA ASP A 31 17.95 28.16 2.76
C ASP A 31 18.49 26.73 2.57
N THR A 32 18.62 26.31 1.32
CA THR A 32 19.14 24.99 0.97
C THR A 32 20.64 24.84 1.27
N LYS A 33 21.39 25.94 1.47
CA LYS A 33 22.81 25.91 1.85
C LYS A 33 23.01 25.67 3.35
N ALA A 34 21.96 25.88 4.15
CA ALA A 34 21.96 25.54 5.57
C ALA A 34 21.89 24.02 5.79
N ILE A 35 21.44 23.24 4.79
CA ILE A 35 21.43 21.77 4.85
C ILE A 35 22.82 21.26 4.47
N ARG A 36 23.72 21.22 5.45
CA ARG A 36 25.04 20.61 5.30
C ARG A 36 24.89 19.10 5.33
N ILE A 37 24.87 18.48 4.15
CA ILE A 37 24.81 17.00 4.03
C ILE A 37 25.97 16.33 4.78
N GLU A 38 27.11 17.02 4.89
CA GLU A 38 28.29 16.60 5.68
C GLU A 38 28.02 16.54 7.20
N ASP A 39 27.09 17.36 7.70
CA ASP A 39 26.68 17.42 9.10
C ASP A 39 25.54 16.43 9.41
N ILE A 40 24.93 15.79 8.38
CA ILE A 40 24.02 14.66 8.55
C ILE A 40 24.87 13.41 8.83
N ALA A 41 25.33 13.30 10.08
CA ALA A 41 26.17 12.19 10.52
C ALA A 41 25.42 10.85 10.41
N LYS A 42 26.04 9.87 9.73
CA LYS A 42 25.46 8.52 9.52
C LYS A 42 25.52 7.64 10.78
N THR A 43 26.28 8.04 11.79
CA THR A 43 26.48 7.32 13.06
C THR A 43 26.58 8.35 14.18
N VAL A 44 25.43 8.85 14.63
CA VAL A 44 25.32 9.69 15.83
C VAL A 44 24.95 8.77 16.99
N GLU A 45 25.53 8.99 18.17
CA GLU A 45 25.09 8.37 19.43
C GLU A 45 23.57 8.60 19.67
N GLU A 46 23.06 9.71 19.16
CA GLU A 46 21.63 10.03 19.10
C GLU A 46 20.82 9.01 18.27
N ASN A 47 21.39 8.43 17.20
CA ASN A 47 20.71 7.36 16.45
C ASN A 47 20.54 6.11 17.29
N THR A 48 21.54 5.76 18.13
CA THR A 48 21.41 4.61 19.04
C THR A 48 20.35 4.87 20.11
N ILE A 49 20.26 6.11 20.60
CA ILE A 49 19.21 6.51 21.56
C ILE A 49 17.83 6.42 20.90
N LEU A 50 17.68 6.94 19.68
CA LEU A 50 16.42 6.90 18.93
C LEU A 50 16.00 5.47 18.58
N GLU A 51 16.95 4.59 18.23
CA GLU A 51 16.69 3.17 17.98
C GLU A 51 16.24 2.44 19.26
N GLU A 52 16.86 2.73 20.41
CA GLU A 52 16.46 2.17 21.70
C GLU A 52 15.08 2.67 22.16
N GLU A 53 14.80 3.97 22.02
CA GLU A 53 13.48 4.53 22.30
C GLU A 53 12.40 3.90 21.42
N TYR A 54 12.65 3.80 20.11
CA TYR A 54 11.72 3.15 19.18
C TYR A 54 11.46 1.69 19.52
N LYS A 55 12.50 0.96 19.96
CA LYS A 55 12.37 -0.43 20.37
C LYS A 55 11.53 -0.57 21.64
N ASN A 56 11.76 0.27 22.65
CA ASN A 56 10.97 0.29 23.88
C ASN A 56 9.49 0.64 23.61
N ASP A 57 9.23 1.54 22.66
CA ASP A 57 7.88 1.89 22.23
C ASP A 57 7.15 0.73 21.53
N ILE A 58 7.87 -0.11 20.78
CA ILE A 58 7.29 -1.33 20.20
C ILE A 58 7.02 -2.36 21.28
N GLU A 59 7.99 -2.63 22.16
CA GLU A 59 7.87 -3.63 23.23
C GLU A 59 6.70 -3.29 24.17
N SER A 60 6.56 -2.01 24.58
CA SER A 60 5.43 -1.57 25.41
C SER A 60 4.07 -1.69 24.70
N LYS A 61 4.01 -1.47 23.38
CA LYS A 61 2.79 -1.69 22.60
C LYS A 61 2.45 -3.17 22.46
N GLU A 62 3.45 -4.04 22.25
CA GLU A 62 3.25 -5.49 22.21
C GLU A 62 2.79 -6.04 23.56
N GLU A 63 3.35 -5.55 24.67
CA GLU A 63 2.89 -5.87 26.02
C GLU A 63 1.44 -5.42 26.23
N SER A 64 1.09 -4.19 25.81
CA SER A 64 -0.30 -3.70 25.90
C SER A 64 -1.27 -4.49 25.02
N MET A 65 -0.85 -4.96 23.84
CA MET A 65 -1.69 -5.80 22.97
C MET A 65 -1.87 -7.21 23.52
N ASN A 66 -0.86 -7.77 24.20
CA ASN A 66 -0.96 -9.08 24.83
C ASN A 66 -1.84 -9.07 26.09
N GLU A 67 -1.93 -7.94 26.79
CA GLU A 67 -2.75 -7.80 28.01
C GLU A 67 -4.22 -7.43 27.72
N GLU A 68 -4.57 -7.03 26.49
CA GLU A 68 -5.92 -6.51 26.17
C GLU A 68 -6.74 -7.33 25.16
N PHE A 69 -6.47 -8.64 24.99
CA PHE A 69 -7.47 -9.53 24.38
C PHE A 69 -8.49 -9.97 25.44
N SER A 70 -9.40 -9.05 25.80
CA SER A 70 -10.48 -9.31 26.75
C SER A 70 -11.22 -10.61 26.40
N PHE A 71 -11.42 -11.48 27.39
CA PHE A 71 -12.26 -12.69 27.29
C PHE A 71 -13.62 -12.39 26.64
N ASP A 72 -14.15 -11.19 26.86
CA ASP A 72 -15.41 -10.70 26.27
C ASP A 72 -15.30 -10.47 24.75
N ALA A 73 -14.17 -9.97 24.25
CA ALA A 73 -13.94 -9.80 22.82
C ALA A 73 -13.85 -11.14 22.09
N LYS A 74 -13.18 -12.14 22.71
CA LYS A 74 -13.10 -13.50 22.17
C LYS A 74 -14.47 -14.16 22.07
N ASN A 75 -15.30 -14.01 23.10
CA ASN A 75 -16.65 -14.58 23.11
C ASN A 75 -17.58 -13.92 22.10
N LYS A 76 -17.51 -12.59 21.95
CA LYS A 76 -18.28 -11.86 20.93
C LYS A 76 -17.90 -12.29 19.52
N LEU A 77 -16.60 -12.46 19.26
CA LEU A 77 -16.11 -12.94 17.97
C LEU A 77 -16.60 -14.36 17.66
N ASN A 78 -16.50 -15.27 18.64
CA ASN A 78 -16.99 -16.64 18.47
C ASN A 78 -18.51 -16.67 18.20
N ALA A 79 -19.29 -15.87 18.92
CA ALA A 79 -20.74 -15.79 18.71
C ALA A 79 -21.09 -15.30 17.30
N ALA A 80 -20.35 -14.30 16.77
CA ALA A 80 -20.55 -13.82 15.40
C ALA A 80 -20.20 -14.89 14.35
N TYR A 81 -19.15 -15.68 14.57
CA TYR A 81 -18.82 -16.81 13.70
C TYR A 81 -19.88 -17.91 13.74
N ASP A 82 -20.41 -18.23 14.91
CA ASP A 82 -21.47 -19.24 15.07
C ASP A 82 -22.77 -18.79 14.38
N GLU A 83 -23.13 -17.51 14.50
CA GLU A 83 -24.28 -16.92 13.80
C GLU A 83 -24.11 -17.01 12.27
N PHE A 84 -22.97 -16.55 11.74
CA PHE A 84 -22.66 -16.63 10.32
C PHE A 84 -22.68 -18.06 9.79
N LYS A 85 -22.10 -19.01 10.53
CA LYS A 85 -22.11 -20.44 10.19
C LYS A 85 -23.54 -20.98 10.13
N SER A 86 -24.40 -20.55 11.04
CA SER A 86 -25.81 -20.96 11.06
C SER A 86 -26.62 -20.41 9.87
N GLU A 87 -26.33 -19.18 9.45
CA GLU A 87 -27.04 -18.52 8.34
C GLU A 87 -26.61 -19.03 6.97
N THR A 88 -25.31 -19.25 6.78
CA THR A 88 -24.72 -19.57 5.48
C THR A 88 -24.44 -21.06 5.28
N GLY A 89 -24.39 -21.84 6.36
CA GLY A 89 -23.87 -23.21 6.35
C GLY A 89 -22.36 -23.31 6.11
N PHE A 90 -21.65 -22.18 6.04
CA PHE A 90 -20.21 -22.13 5.83
C PHE A 90 -19.46 -22.37 7.14
N ASP A 91 -18.59 -23.38 7.15
CA ASP A 91 -17.86 -23.80 8.34
C ASP A 91 -16.36 -23.52 8.19
N PHE A 92 -15.88 -22.48 8.88
CA PHE A 92 -14.47 -22.10 8.91
C PHE A 92 -13.53 -23.17 9.49
N SER A 93 -14.08 -24.23 10.12
CA SER A 93 -13.29 -25.36 10.62
C SER A 93 -13.08 -26.48 9.60
N GLN A 94 -13.72 -26.40 8.43
CA GLN A 94 -13.44 -27.37 7.38
C GLN A 94 -12.05 -27.13 6.79
N GLU A 95 -11.24 -28.20 6.76
CA GLU A 95 -9.88 -28.20 6.17
C GLU A 95 -9.86 -27.91 4.65
N ASN A 96 -11.02 -27.69 4.03
CA ASN A 96 -11.18 -27.39 2.61
C ASN A 96 -11.06 -25.89 2.33
N TYR A 97 -10.14 -25.18 3.00
CA TYR A 97 -9.78 -23.84 2.56
C TYR A 97 -9.04 -23.97 1.23
N GLU A 98 -9.68 -23.52 0.16
CA GLU A 98 -9.05 -23.36 -1.14
C GLU A 98 -8.60 -21.90 -1.28
N ASP A 99 -7.29 -21.70 -1.45
CA ASP A 99 -6.78 -20.36 -1.70
C ASP A 99 -7.27 -19.89 -3.07
N ALA A 100 -7.95 -18.74 -3.11
CA ALA A 100 -8.37 -18.13 -4.37
C ALA A 100 -7.17 -17.87 -5.30
N PHE A 101 -5.98 -17.64 -4.75
CA PHE A 101 -4.76 -17.45 -5.53
C PHE A 101 -4.32 -18.72 -6.28
N ASP A 102 -4.62 -19.91 -5.77
CA ASP A 102 -4.30 -21.18 -6.45
C ASP A 102 -5.12 -21.37 -7.73
N HIS A 103 -6.25 -20.67 -7.84
CA HIS A 103 -7.15 -20.70 -9.00
C HIS A 103 -6.90 -19.54 -9.98
N ILE A 104 -5.95 -18.64 -9.68
CA ILE A 104 -5.54 -17.57 -10.59
C ILE A 104 -4.59 -18.17 -11.64
N GLY A 105 -5.12 -18.45 -12.83
CA GLY A 105 -4.33 -18.83 -13.99
C GLY A 105 -3.83 -17.62 -14.79
N GLU A 106 -2.61 -17.72 -15.33
CA GLU A 106 -2.15 -16.81 -16.37
C GLU A 106 -2.93 -17.07 -17.66
N LEU A 107 -3.59 -16.05 -18.19
CA LEU A 107 -4.24 -16.11 -19.50
C LEU A 107 -3.17 -15.87 -20.58
N GLU A 108 -2.51 -16.96 -21.02
CA GLU A 108 -1.53 -16.89 -22.11
C GLU A 108 -2.12 -16.20 -23.35
N GLY A 109 -1.50 -15.09 -23.77
CA GLY A 109 -1.83 -14.39 -25.00
C GLY A 109 -3.00 -13.40 -24.91
N VAL A 110 -3.55 -13.13 -23.73
CA VAL A 110 -4.58 -12.10 -23.54
C VAL A 110 -4.02 -10.94 -22.71
N ASP A 111 -3.68 -9.85 -23.39
CA ASP A 111 -3.31 -8.60 -22.72
C ASP A 111 -4.56 -7.88 -22.19
N LEU A 112 -5.04 -8.32 -21.03
CA LEU A 112 -6.18 -7.70 -20.34
C LEU A 112 -5.88 -6.29 -19.82
N PHE A 113 -4.63 -5.80 -19.92
CA PHE A 113 -4.28 -4.42 -19.59
C PHE A 113 -4.66 -3.43 -20.71
N ASN A 114 -5.05 -3.93 -21.89
CA ASN A 114 -5.65 -3.12 -22.93
C ASN A 114 -7.18 -3.08 -22.79
N ASP A 115 -7.74 -1.87 -22.64
CA ASP A 115 -9.19 -1.60 -22.57
C ASP A 115 -9.99 -2.24 -23.71
N GLU A 116 -9.41 -2.36 -24.90
CA GLU A 116 -10.06 -2.93 -26.07
C GLU A 116 -10.20 -4.45 -25.94
N ALA A 117 -9.13 -5.13 -25.54
CA ALA A 117 -9.14 -6.57 -25.25
C ALA A 117 -10.03 -6.91 -24.05
N LEU A 118 -10.00 -6.08 -23.00
CA LEU A 118 -10.87 -6.24 -21.83
C LEU A 118 -12.35 -6.24 -22.24
N LYS A 119 -12.78 -5.31 -23.10
CA LYS A 119 -14.17 -5.23 -23.61
C LYS A 119 -14.52 -6.38 -24.55
N GLU A 120 -13.55 -6.87 -25.31
CA GLU A 120 -13.75 -7.97 -26.25
C GLU A 120 -13.98 -9.29 -25.52
N PHE A 121 -13.14 -9.63 -24.53
CA PHE A 121 -13.16 -10.92 -23.85
C PHE A 121 -14.04 -10.96 -22.59
N THR A 122 -14.45 -9.81 -22.05
CA THR A 122 -15.25 -9.76 -20.81
C THR A 122 -16.52 -8.89 -20.94
N GLU A 123 -17.54 -9.22 -20.15
CA GLU A 123 -18.78 -8.45 -20.01
C GLU A 123 -18.87 -7.83 -18.60
N GLU A 124 -19.38 -6.60 -18.50
CA GLU A 124 -19.54 -5.91 -17.23
C GLU A 124 -20.88 -6.28 -16.59
N ILE A 125 -20.82 -6.94 -15.43
CA ILE A 125 -22.00 -7.39 -14.70
C ILE A 125 -22.36 -6.42 -13.56
N PHE A 126 -21.40 -5.61 -13.12
CA PHE A 126 -21.56 -4.56 -12.11
C PHE A 126 -20.44 -3.52 -12.31
N PRO A 127 -20.60 -2.24 -11.89
CA PRO A 127 -19.53 -1.26 -11.98
C PRO A 127 -18.20 -1.77 -11.42
N GLY A 128 -17.21 -1.97 -12.31
CA GLY A 128 -15.89 -2.50 -11.96
C GLY A 128 -15.78 -4.02 -11.80
N VAL A 129 -16.86 -4.78 -11.98
CA VAL A 129 -16.86 -6.26 -11.95
C VAL A 129 -17.19 -6.79 -13.35
N ARG A 130 -16.22 -7.51 -13.93
CA ARG A 130 -16.35 -8.07 -15.28
C ARG A 130 -16.21 -9.59 -15.26
N LYS A 131 -17.03 -10.28 -16.03
CA LYS A 131 -17.00 -11.74 -16.24
C LYS A 131 -16.39 -12.05 -17.60
N LEU A 132 -15.57 -13.09 -17.71
CA LEU A 132 -15.16 -13.63 -19.02
C LEU A 132 -16.41 -14.09 -19.80
N LYS A 133 -16.46 -13.74 -21.09
CA LYS A 133 -17.51 -14.25 -21.97
C LYS A 133 -17.29 -15.74 -22.17
N ASP A 134 -18.31 -16.54 -21.88
CA ASP A 134 -18.30 -17.95 -22.24
C ASP A 134 -18.21 -18.08 -23.77
N LYS A 135 -17.35 -18.97 -24.27
CA LYS A 135 -17.13 -19.18 -25.71
C LYS A 135 -18.38 -19.64 -26.45
#